data_AF-A0A127SND5-F1
#
_entry.id   AF-A0A127SND5-F1
#
_cell.length_a   1.000
_cell.length_b   1.000
_cell.length_c   1.000
_cell.angle_alpha   90.00
_cell.angle_beta   90.00
_cell.angle_gamma   90.00
#
_symmetry.space_group_name_H-M   'P 1'
#
loop_
_entity.id
_entity.type
_entity.pdbx_description
1 polymer ?
#
loop_
_entity_poly.entity_id
_entity_poly.type
_entity_poly.pdbx_seq_one_letter_code
_entity_poly.pdbx_strand_id
1 'polypeptide(L)'
;SGFSVMGGGEQSNAATYFVVLKNWDERKGKKHTAAAIVDRFNMEAYGIQEAEVFAMVPPAIPGLGATGGLQLQLEDRNNLGATEMQRAVETLMENYRNYPALASVSSQYQANVPQYFLNIDRDKVQLMGIQLNSVFTTLGYYMGEAYVNDYVQFGRIYQVKLGAGDRAQRIIDDVLKLGVPNASGEMVPFSSFTQIDEQLGMDQINRYNMYSTASVTCNAAPGSSSGEAIKQAENLIKTQLMDFRCLPGNAGRNHHYRSLYHGVVSGLPCTCRTV
;
A
#
# COMPACT_ATOMS: atom_id res chain seq x y z
N SER A 1 -8.52 -8.79 7.56
CA SER A 1 -7.44 -8.33 6.66
C SER A 1 -7.32 -9.31 5.52
N GLY A 2 -6.81 -8.88 4.37
CA GLY A 2 -6.42 -9.78 3.29
C GLY A 2 -5.01 -9.46 2.80
N PHE A 3 -4.42 -10.40 2.07
CA PHE A 3 -3.07 -10.28 1.54
C PHE A 3 -3.10 -9.72 0.11
N SER A 4 -2.28 -8.71 -0.17
CA SER A 4 -2.03 -8.19 -1.51
C SER A 4 -0.71 -8.73 -2.05
N VAL A 5 -0.76 -9.64 -3.03
CA VAL A 5 0.45 -10.12 -3.72
C VAL A 5 1.16 -9.01 -4.49
N MET A 6 0.40 -7.99 -4.92
CA MET A 6 0.90 -6.81 -5.63
C MET A 6 1.52 -5.78 -4.69
N GLY A 7 0.89 -5.56 -3.53
CA GLY A 7 1.38 -4.67 -2.48
C GLY A 7 2.48 -5.29 -1.61
N GLY A 8 2.65 -6.61 -1.66
CA GLY A 8 3.65 -7.33 -0.87
C GLY A 8 3.36 -7.35 0.64
N GLY A 9 2.11 -7.13 1.04
CA GLY A 9 1.73 -7.01 2.44
C GLY A 9 0.24 -7.17 2.70
N GLU A 10 -0.11 -7.15 3.98
CA GLU A 10 -1.49 -7.18 4.45
C GLU A 10 -2.16 -5.82 4.24
N GLN A 11 -3.36 -5.84 3.65
CA GLN A 11 -4.20 -4.69 3.41
C GLN A 11 -5.66 -5.07 3.72
N SER A 12 -6.41 -4.21 4.40
CA SER A 12 -7.80 -4.51 4.76
C SER A 12 -8.75 -4.48 3.55
N ASN A 13 -8.37 -3.76 2.50
CA ASN A 13 -9.11 -3.56 1.25
C ASN A 13 -8.57 -4.38 0.07
N ALA A 14 -7.65 -5.31 0.29
CA ALA A 14 -7.10 -6.17 -0.76
C ALA A 14 -7.24 -7.65 -0.40
N ALA A 15 -7.34 -8.50 -1.42
CA ALA A 15 -7.33 -9.95 -1.25
C ALA A 15 -6.70 -10.62 -2.47
N THR A 16 -6.00 -11.73 -2.22
CA THR A 16 -5.42 -12.57 -3.27
C THR A 16 -6.01 -13.97 -3.15
N TYR A 17 -6.52 -14.51 -4.26
CA TYR A 17 -7.01 -15.88 -4.34
C TYR A 17 -6.10 -16.73 -5.22
N PHE A 18 -5.68 -17.89 -4.71
CA PHE A 18 -4.91 -18.86 -5.48
C PHE A 18 -5.86 -19.93 -6.05
N VAL A 19 -6.10 -19.86 -7.36
CA VAL A 19 -7.01 -20.78 -8.05
C VAL A 19 -6.22 -21.95 -8.64
N VAL A 20 -6.48 -23.16 -8.16
CA VAL A 20 -5.93 -24.39 -8.72
C VAL A 20 -6.83 -24.88 -9.84
N LEU A 21 -6.28 -24.93 -11.06
CA LEU A 21 -7.00 -25.46 -12.22
C LEU A 21 -7.02 -26.99 -12.20
N LYS A 22 -8.02 -27.59 -12.86
CA LYS A 22 -8.04 -29.04 -13.13
C LYS A 22 -6.78 -29.50 -13.88
N ASN A 23 -6.52 -30.80 -13.89
CA ASN A 23 -5.40 -31.36 -14.64
C ASN A 23 -5.55 -31.13 -16.16
N TRP A 24 -4.43 -31.19 -16.89
CA TRP A 24 -4.39 -30.85 -18.33
C TRP A 24 -5.19 -31.82 -19.21
N ASP A 25 -5.22 -33.10 -18.83
CA ASP A 25 -5.99 -34.15 -19.48
C ASP A 25 -7.51 -33.90 -19.43
N GLU A 26 -7.98 -33.23 -18.38
CA GLU A 26 -9.38 -32.81 -18.21
C GLU A 26 -9.72 -31.47 -18.88
N ARG A 27 -8.71 -30.73 -19.39
CA ARG A 27 -8.87 -29.38 -19.95
C ARG A 27 -8.47 -29.32 -21.43
N LYS A 28 -9.17 -30.09 -22.26
CA LYS A 28 -8.89 -30.22 -23.69
C LYS A 28 -9.31 -28.98 -24.48
N GLY A 29 -8.44 -28.52 -25.38
CA GLY A 29 -8.73 -27.46 -26.35
C GLY A 29 -8.24 -26.07 -25.95
N LYS A 30 -8.07 -25.20 -26.95
CA LYS A 30 -7.44 -23.88 -26.81
C LYS A 30 -8.17 -22.92 -25.84
N LYS A 31 -9.46 -23.15 -25.59
CA LYS A 31 -10.28 -22.34 -24.66
C LYS A 31 -10.03 -22.66 -23.18
N HIS A 32 -9.36 -23.77 -22.86
CA HIS A 32 -9.13 -24.20 -21.48
C HIS A 32 -7.67 -24.05 -21.03
N THR A 33 -6.85 -23.31 -21.78
CA THR A 33 -5.53 -22.87 -21.33
C THR A 33 -5.67 -21.88 -20.18
N ALA A 34 -4.63 -21.77 -19.33
CA ALA A 34 -4.64 -20.81 -18.21
C ALA A 34 -4.86 -19.38 -18.70
N ALA A 35 -4.16 -18.96 -19.76
CA ALA A 35 -4.34 -17.65 -20.39
C ALA A 35 -5.78 -17.42 -20.86
N ALA A 36 -6.39 -18.39 -21.57
CA ALA A 36 -7.76 -18.24 -22.06
C ALA A 36 -8.79 -18.18 -20.93
N ILE A 37 -8.52 -18.80 -19.77
CA ILE A 37 -9.37 -18.70 -18.58
C ILE A 37 -9.23 -17.31 -17.95
N VAL A 38 -8.00 -16.81 -17.80
CA VAL A 38 -7.71 -15.46 -17.29
C VAL A 38 -8.39 -14.40 -18.16
N ASP A 39 -8.28 -14.48 -19.49
CA ASP A 39 -8.89 -13.49 -20.38
C ASP A 39 -10.41 -13.43 -20.21
N ARG A 40 -11.07 -14.58 -20.09
CA ARG A 40 -12.52 -14.63 -19.85
C ARG A 40 -12.91 -14.06 -18.50
N PHE A 41 -12.17 -14.43 -17.46
CA PHE A 41 -12.41 -13.89 -16.12
C PHE A 41 -12.24 -12.38 -16.10
N ASN A 42 -11.18 -11.85 -16.70
CA ASN A 42 -10.93 -10.40 -16.76
C ASN A 42 -12.01 -9.65 -17.54
N MET A 43 -12.57 -10.24 -18.60
CA MET A 43 -13.72 -9.65 -19.30
C MET A 43 -14.97 -9.57 -18.43
N GLU A 44 -15.24 -10.58 -17.59
CA GLU A 44 -16.38 -10.57 -16.67
C GLU A 44 -16.14 -9.62 -15.48
N ALA A 45 -14.92 -9.61 -14.94
CA ALA A 45 -14.52 -8.80 -13.79
C ALA A 45 -14.48 -7.30 -14.10
N TYR A 46 -14.25 -6.91 -15.36
CA TYR A 46 -14.20 -5.51 -15.79
C TYR A 46 -15.48 -4.70 -15.46
N GLY A 47 -16.62 -5.37 -15.28
CA GLY A 47 -17.88 -4.73 -14.92
C GLY A 47 -18.05 -4.34 -13.45
N ILE A 48 -17.14 -4.76 -12.56
CA ILE A 48 -17.23 -4.50 -11.12
C ILE A 48 -16.76 -3.07 -10.84
N GLN A 49 -17.60 -2.23 -10.23
CA GLN A 49 -17.29 -0.82 -9.98
C GLN A 49 -16.64 -0.59 -8.61
N GLU A 50 -16.98 -1.44 -7.64
CA GLU A 50 -16.58 -1.29 -6.25
C GLU A 50 -15.15 -1.76 -5.98
N ALA A 51 -14.54 -2.52 -6.89
CA ALA A 51 -13.22 -3.09 -6.74
C ALA A 51 -12.53 -3.31 -8.10
N GLU A 52 -11.21 -3.09 -8.13
CA GLU A 52 -10.37 -3.54 -9.24
C GLU A 52 -10.08 -5.04 -9.07
N VAL A 53 -10.67 -5.85 -9.94
CA VAL A 53 -10.55 -7.31 -9.90
C VAL A 53 -9.92 -7.81 -11.18
N PHE A 54 -8.81 -8.53 -11.07
CA PHE A 54 -8.16 -9.16 -12.21
C PHE A 54 -7.52 -10.49 -11.81
N ALA A 55 -7.37 -11.37 -12.79
CA ALA A 55 -6.59 -12.59 -12.70
C ALA A 55 -5.32 -12.46 -13.54
N MET A 56 -4.29 -13.18 -13.13
CA MET A 56 -3.03 -13.30 -13.84
C MET A 56 -2.47 -14.71 -13.72
N VAL A 57 -1.67 -15.12 -14.69
CA VAL A 57 -0.90 -16.37 -14.61
C VAL A 57 0.43 -16.07 -13.91
N PRO A 58 0.85 -16.86 -12.91
CA PRO A 58 2.15 -16.64 -12.26
C PRO A 58 3.30 -16.82 -13.25
N PRO A 59 4.45 -16.16 -13.02
CA PRO A 59 5.61 -16.29 -13.90
C PRO A 59 6.15 -17.73 -13.89
N ALA A 60 6.74 -18.14 -15.02
CA ALA A 60 7.30 -19.49 -15.20
C ALA A 60 8.47 -19.81 -14.24
N ILE A 61 9.18 -18.79 -13.76
CA ILE A 61 10.26 -18.92 -12.79
C ILE A 61 9.83 -18.22 -11.49
N PRO A 62 9.59 -18.98 -10.40
CA PRO A 62 9.29 -18.40 -9.10
C PRO A 62 10.41 -17.44 -8.64
N GLY A 63 10.03 -16.30 -8.06
CA GLY A 63 10.98 -15.31 -7.53
C GLY A 63 11.40 -14.18 -8.48
N LEU A 64 10.90 -14.17 -9.72
CA LEU A 64 11.18 -13.10 -10.70
C LEU A 64 10.24 -11.88 -10.60
N GLY A 65 9.26 -11.92 -9.69
CA GLY A 65 8.26 -10.88 -9.48
C GLY A 65 6.86 -11.46 -9.29
N ALA A 66 5.94 -10.65 -8.75
CA ALA A 66 4.52 -11.04 -8.63
C ALA A 66 3.81 -10.99 -9.99
N THR A 67 4.19 -10.06 -10.86
CA THR A 67 3.66 -9.86 -12.21
C THR A 67 4.77 -9.92 -13.25
N GLY A 68 4.38 -10.21 -14.50
CA GLY A 68 5.20 -9.83 -15.66
C GLY A 68 5.16 -8.33 -15.89
N GLY A 69 6.17 -7.78 -16.56
CA GLY A 69 6.28 -6.35 -16.83
C GLY A 69 7.56 -5.74 -16.28
N LEU A 70 7.71 -4.43 -16.48
CA LEU A 70 8.81 -3.63 -15.96
C LEU A 70 8.38 -3.04 -14.61
N GLN A 71 9.11 -3.34 -13.54
CA GLN A 71 8.93 -2.65 -12.26
C GLN A 71 9.87 -1.45 -12.19
N LEU A 72 9.30 -0.30 -11.92
CA LEU A 72 9.98 0.96 -11.70
C LEU A 72 9.85 1.33 -10.22
N GLN A 73 10.97 1.65 -9.57
CA GLN A 73 10.96 2.30 -8.26
C GLN A 73 11.15 3.80 -8.46
N LEU A 74 10.11 4.59 -8.15
CA LEU A 74 10.17 6.05 -8.16
C LEU A 74 10.67 6.52 -6.79
N GLU A 75 11.91 7.00 -6.69
CA GLU A 75 12.53 7.45 -5.43
C GLU A 75 12.32 8.94 -5.20
N ASP A 76 11.84 9.33 -4.01
CA ASP A 76 11.86 10.71 -3.54
C ASP A 76 13.18 11.00 -2.82
N ARG A 77 14.08 11.69 -3.54
CA ARG A 77 15.43 12.02 -3.03
C ARG A 77 15.50 13.35 -2.29
N ASN A 78 14.47 14.19 -2.43
CA ASN A 78 14.41 15.52 -1.83
C ASN A 78 13.46 15.59 -0.64
N ASN A 79 12.90 14.45 -0.22
CA ASN A 79 11.95 14.34 0.88
C ASN A 79 10.75 15.30 0.71
N LEU A 80 10.21 15.31 -0.51
CA LEU A 80 9.05 16.10 -0.93
C LEU A 80 7.77 15.68 -0.19
N GLY A 81 7.71 14.41 0.24
CA GLY A 81 6.62 13.88 1.05
C GLY A 81 5.59 13.08 0.25
N ALA A 82 4.71 12.42 1.00
CA ALA A 82 3.81 11.40 0.45
C ALA A 82 2.80 11.97 -0.57
N THR A 83 2.24 13.15 -0.31
CA THR A 83 1.29 13.81 -1.20
C THR A 83 1.90 14.16 -2.56
N GLU A 84 3.14 14.64 -2.59
CA GLU A 84 3.81 14.97 -3.85
C GLU A 84 4.20 13.70 -4.62
N MET A 85 4.60 12.64 -3.93
CA MET A 85 4.81 11.33 -4.56
C MET A 85 3.52 10.79 -5.18
N GLN A 86 2.39 10.90 -4.48
CA GLN A 86 1.08 10.49 -4.99
C GLN A 86 0.75 11.22 -6.30
N ARG A 87 0.88 12.55 -6.32
CA ARG A 87 0.68 13.35 -7.53
C ARG A 87 1.62 12.95 -8.66
N ALA A 88 2.88 12.67 -8.35
CA ALA A 88 3.85 12.23 -9.36
C ALA A 88 3.43 10.89 -9.99
N VAL A 89 3.00 9.92 -9.17
CA VAL A 89 2.49 8.62 -9.64
C VAL A 89 1.24 8.79 -10.51
N GLU A 90 0.26 9.59 -10.05
CA GLU A 90 -0.96 9.91 -10.80
C GLU A 90 -0.63 10.56 -12.15
N THR A 91 0.29 11.53 -12.16
CA THR A 91 0.74 12.19 -13.40
C THR A 91 1.31 11.19 -14.40
N LEU A 92 2.10 10.20 -13.95
CA LEU A 92 2.62 9.14 -14.83
C LEU A 92 1.49 8.28 -15.39
N MET A 93 0.52 7.90 -14.55
CA MET A 93 -0.63 7.07 -14.93
C MET A 93 -1.63 7.80 -15.84
N GLU A 94 -1.71 9.12 -15.79
CA GLU A 94 -2.54 9.91 -16.70
C GLU A 94 -1.88 10.09 -18.08
N ASN A 95 -0.56 10.25 -18.10
CA ASN A 95 0.17 10.63 -19.30
C ASN A 95 0.80 9.46 -20.08
N TYR A 96 0.79 8.22 -19.55
CA TYR A 96 1.44 7.09 -20.24
C TYR A 96 0.86 6.81 -21.63
N ARG A 97 -0.40 7.17 -21.89
CA ARG A 97 -1.07 6.94 -23.19
C ARG A 97 -0.42 7.70 -24.35
N ASN A 98 0.37 8.73 -24.06
CA ASN A 98 1.17 9.45 -25.06
C ASN A 98 2.40 8.65 -25.53
N TYR A 99 2.67 7.49 -24.91
CA TYR A 99 3.85 6.67 -25.13
C TYR A 99 3.41 5.28 -25.66
N PRO A 100 3.40 5.05 -26.98
CA PRO A 100 2.77 3.88 -27.59
C PRO A 100 3.42 2.54 -27.27
N ALA A 101 4.66 2.52 -26.74
CA ALA A 101 5.31 1.30 -26.28
C ALA A 101 4.86 0.86 -24.88
N LEU A 102 4.02 1.66 -24.20
CA LEU A 102 3.45 1.34 -22.88
C LEU A 102 1.99 0.93 -23.04
N ALA A 103 1.67 -0.33 -22.73
CA ALA A 103 0.30 -0.84 -22.70
C ALA A 103 -0.49 -0.27 -21.52
N SER A 104 0.15 -0.27 -20.35
CA SER A 104 -0.44 0.18 -19.10
C SER A 104 0.64 0.62 -18.13
N VAL A 105 0.31 1.59 -17.28
CA VAL A 105 1.11 1.99 -16.13
C VAL A 105 0.19 1.97 -14.92
N SER A 106 0.59 1.30 -13.85
CA SER A 106 -0.20 1.19 -12.61
C SER A 106 0.70 1.28 -11.37
N SER A 107 0.13 1.64 -10.23
CA SER A 107 0.80 1.65 -8.94
C SER A 107 -0.17 1.27 -7.84
N GLN A 108 0.34 0.76 -6.73
CA GLN A 108 -0.40 0.52 -5.49
C GLN A 108 -0.04 1.56 -4.42
N TYR A 109 0.68 2.61 -4.80
CA TYR A 109 1.06 3.68 -3.88
C TYR A 109 -0.19 4.47 -3.48
N GLN A 110 -0.46 4.54 -2.18
CA GLN A 110 -1.59 5.29 -1.64
C GLN A 110 -1.18 6.15 -0.45
N ALA A 111 -1.16 7.46 -0.67
CA ALA A 111 -0.88 8.46 0.38
C ALA A 111 -2.12 9.20 0.89
N ASN A 112 -3.30 8.86 0.39
CA ASN A 112 -4.58 9.50 0.71
C ASN A 112 -5.52 8.58 1.48
N VAL A 113 -4.99 7.68 2.30
CA VAL A 113 -5.79 6.77 3.13
C VAL A 113 -6.35 7.54 4.33
N PRO A 114 -7.69 7.54 4.55
CA PRO A 114 -8.29 8.19 5.71
C PRO A 114 -7.79 7.56 7.02
N GLN A 115 -7.35 8.41 7.94
CA GLN A 115 -6.85 8.04 9.26
C GLN A 115 -7.37 9.00 10.31
N TYR A 116 -7.61 8.51 11.52
CA TYR A 116 -7.93 9.35 12.68
C TYR A 116 -6.66 9.64 13.48
N PHE A 117 -6.39 10.92 13.71
CA PHE A 117 -5.35 11.39 14.60
C PHE A 117 -5.95 11.72 15.97
N LEU A 118 -5.53 10.99 17.00
CA LEU A 118 -5.92 11.26 18.38
C LEU A 118 -4.97 12.29 18.98
N ASN A 119 -5.41 13.54 19.01
CA ASN A 119 -4.66 14.66 19.55
C ASN A 119 -4.82 14.72 21.08
N ILE A 120 -3.85 14.13 21.79
CA ILE A 120 -3.84 14.06 23.26
C ILE A 120 -3.11 15.28 23.83
N ASP A 121 -3.85 16.10 24.58
CA ASP A 121 -3.33 17.25 25.31
C ASP A 121 -2.59 16.78 26.57
N ARG A 122 -1.26 16.74 26.47
CA ARG A 122 -0.39 16.27 27.55
C ARG A 122 -0.44 17.17 28.78
N ASP A 123 -0.67 18.47 28.59
CA ASP A 123 -0.74 19.43 29.69
C ASP A 123 -2.01 19.20 30.50
N LYS A 124 -3.15 18.96 29.83
CA LYS A 124 -4.40 18.56 30.50
C LYS A 124 -4.29 17.22 31.21
N VAL A 125 -3.67 16.22 30.58
CA VAL A 125 -3.42 14.90 31.21
C VAL A 125 -2.66 15.07 32.52
N GLN A 126 -1.60 15.87 32.52
CA GLN A 126 -0.80 16.13 33.71
C GLN A 126 -1.55 16.96 34.77
N LEU A 127 -2.30 17.98 34.35
CA LEU A 127 -3.12 18.81 35.24
C LEU A 127 -4.20 17.97 35.96
N MET A 128 -4.76 16.98 35.27
CA MET A 128 -5.76 16.06 35.82
C MET A 128 -5.14 14.95 36.69
N GLY A 129 -3.82 14.93 36.87
CA GLY A 129 -3.13 13.93 37.68
C GLY A 129 -3.12 12.53 37.06
N ILE A 130 -3.24 12.43 35.74
CA ILE A 130 -3.23 11.16 35.01
C ILE A 130 -1.80 10.83 34.59
N GLN A 131 -1.36 9.58 34.78
CA GLN A 131 -0.09 9.13 34.23
C GLN A 131 -0.22 8.95 32.72
N LEU A 132 0.67 9.58 31.95
CA LEU A 132 0.63 9.53 30.48
C LEU A 132 0.73 8.09 29.94
N ASN A 133 1.47 7.21 30.62
CA ASN A 133 1.56 5.79 30.23
C ASN A 133 0.21 5.06 30.35
N SER A 134 -0.61 5.40 31.34
CA SER A 134 -1.95 4.82 31.54
C SER A 134 -2.89 5.18 30.38
N VAL A 135 -2.73 6.37 29.79
CA VAL A 135 -3.48 6.78 28.59
C VAL A 135 -3.16 5.87 27.41
N PHE A 136 -1.87 5.69 27.09
CA PHE A 136 -1.45 4.86 25.95
C PHE A 136 -1.75 3.37 26.18
N THR A 137 -1.63 2.90 27.41
CA THR A 137 -1.97 1.51 27.78
C THR A 137 -3.47 1.25 27.61
N THR A 138 -4.33 2.17 28.07
CA THR A 138 -5.79 2.07 27.90
C THR A 138 -6.17 2.09 26.42
N LEU A 139 -5.56 2.98 25.64
CA LEU A 139 -5.77 3.03 24.19
C LEU A 139 -5.29 1.76 23.49
N GLY A 140 -4.15 1.21 23.91
CA GLY A 140 -3.60 -0.05 23.40
C GLY A 140 -4.52 -1.25 23.66
N TYR A 141 -5.09 -1.35 24.87
CA TYR A 141 -6.10 -2.36 25.21
C TYR A 141 -7.39 -2.21 24.40
N TYR A 142 -7.77 -0.98 24.09
CA TYR A 142 -9.01 -0.71 23.37
C TYR A 142 -8.88 -0.88 21.86
N MET A 143 -7.77 -0.43 21.25
CA MET A 143 -7.53 -0.43 19.80
C MET A 143 -6.88 -1.72 19.29
N GLY A 144 -6.25 -2.51 20.16
CA GLY A 144 -5.53 -3.71 19.78
C GLY A 144 -5.80 -4.90 20.69
N GLU A 145 -5.13 -6.00 20.37
CA GLU A 145 -4.99 -7.13 21.26
C GLU A 145 -3.70 -6.98 22.06
N ALA A 146 -3.79 -6.60 23.32
CA ALA A 146 -2.63 -6.52 24.18
C ALA A 146 -2.30 -7.90 24.73
N TYR A 147 -1.06 -8.33 24.52
CA TYR A 147 -0.51 -9.50 25.20
C TYR A 147 -0.45 -9.26 26.71
N VAL A 148 -0.93 -10.24 27.48
CA VAL A 148 -0.87 -10.19 28.95
C VAL A 148 0.11 -11.23 29.47
N ASN A 149 -0.09 -12.48 29.08
CA ASN A 149 0.71 -13.60 29.55
C ASN A 149 0.54 -14.82 28.63
N ASP A 150 1.30 -15.87 28.92
CA ASP A 150 1.17 -17.17 28.28
C ASP A 150 0.49 -18.17 29.23
N TYR A 151 -0.24 -19.13 28.66
CA TYR A 151 -0.74 -20.29 29.40
C TYR A 151 -0.46 -21.60 28.64
N VAL A 152 -0.23 -22.67 29.38
CA VAL A 152 0.08 -23.99 28.80
C VAL A 152 -1.17 -24.86 28.80
N GLN A 153 -1.52 -25.39 27.63
CA GLN A 153 -2.58 -26.39 27.50
C GLN A 153 -2.20 -27.41 26.43
N PHE A 154 -2.47 -28.69 26.69
CA PHE A 154 -2.16 -29.78 25.76
C PHE A 154 -0.69 -29.81 25.28
N GLY A 155 0.25 -29.41 26.14
CA GLY A 155 1.68 -29.35 25.80
C GLY A 155 2.06 -28.22 24.83
N ARG A 156 1.15 -27.27 24.57
CA ARG A 156 1.39 -26.07 23.77
C ARG A 156 1.28 -24.83 24.64
N ILE A 157 2.09 -23.83 24.32
CA ILE A 157 2.04 -22.50 24.94
C ILE A 157 1.11 -21.65 24.08
N TYR A 158 0.09 -21.05 24.71
CA TYR A 158 -0.86 -20.16 24.07
C TYR A 158 -0.73 -18.76 24.67
N GLN A 159 -0.71 -17.75 23.81
CA GLN A 159 -0.74 -16.36 24.23
C GLN A 159 -2.15 -15.98 24.68
N VAL A 160 -2.24 -15.39 25.87
CA VAL A 160 -3.44 -14.72 26.36
C VAL A 160 -3.34 -13.27 25.93
N LYS A 161 -4.32 -12.83 25.14
CA LYS A 161 -4.45 -11.45 24.73
C LYS A 161 -5.79 -10.88 25.20
N LEU A 162 -5.77 -9.62 25.62
CA LEU A 162 -6.96 -8.85 25.94
C LEU A 162 -7.19 -7.83 24.85
N GLY A 163 -8.44 -7.73 24.39
CA GLY A 163 -8.87 -6.72 23.45
C GLY A 163 -10.30 -6.30 23.76
N ALA A 164 -10.74 -5.20 23.16
CA ALA A 164 -12.13 -4.80 23.22
C ALA A 164 -13.00 -5.76 22.37
N GLY A 165 -14.25 -6.00 22.78
CA GLY A 165 -15.14 -6.95 22.08
C GLY A 165 -15.55 -6.49 20.68
N ASP A 166 -16.10 -7.40 19.86
CA ASP A 166 -16.36 -7.27 18.40
C ASP A 166 -17.13 -6.03 17.90
N ARG A 167 -17.74 -5.25 18.79
CA ARG A 167 -18.46 -4.00 18.48
C ARG A 167 -17.71 -2.74 18.87
N ALA A 168 -16.71 -2.86 19.74
CA ALA A 168 -15.76 -1.80 20.00
C ALA A 168 -14.99 -1.47 18.72
N GLN A 169 -14.41 -0.27 18.65
CA GLN A 169 -13.61 0.20 17.51
C GLN A 169 -14.38 0.47 16.20
N ARG A 170 -15.69 0.18 16.12
CA ARG A 170 -16.50 0.47 14.91
C ARG A 170 -16.81 1.94 14.74
N ILE A 171 -16.96 2.66 15.86
CA ILE A 171 -17.28 4.08 15.91
C ILE A 171 -16.12 4.75 16.62
N ILE A 172 -15.47 5.69 15.95
CA ILE A 172 -14.29 6.37 16.48
C ILE A 172 -14.59 7.14 17.77
N ASP A 173 -15.80 7.70 17.90
CA ASP A 173 -16.27 8.43 19.08
C ASP A 173 -16.31 7.58 20.36
N ASP A 174 -16.35 6.25 20.25
CA ASP A 174 -16.31 5.38 21.43
C ASP A 174 -14.96 5.46 22.17
N VAL A 175 -13.89 5.88 21.48
CA VAL A 175 -12.59 6.16 22.13
C VAL A 175 -12.72 7.27 23.17
N LEU A 176 -13.57 8.29 22.92
CA LEU A 176 -13.74 9.42 23.83
C LEU A 176 -14.44 9.04 25.14
N LYS A 177 -15.15 7.91 25.15
CA LYS A 177 -15.88 7.38 26.31
C LYS A 177 -14.98 6.56 27.23
N LEU A 178 -13.78 6.20 26.80
CA LEU A 178 -12.82 5.47 27.63
C LEU A 178 -12.45 6.34 28.83
N GLY A 179 -12.33 5.70 30.00
CA GLY A 179 -11.89 6.37 31.22
C GLY A 179 -10.48 5.92 31.61
N VAL A 180 -9.68 6.85 32.12
CA VAL A 180 -8.37 6.57 32.73
C VAL A 180 -8.40 7.05 34.19
N PRO A 181 -7.96 6.23 35.15
CA PRO A 181 -7.90 6.66 36.54
C PRO A 181 -6.84 7.77 36.72
N ASN A 182 -7.21 8.82 37.46
CA ASN A 182 -6.26 9.82 37.95
C ASN A 182 -5.60 9.38 39.27
N ALA A 183 -4.67 10.19 39.78
CA ALA A 183 -3.99 9.95 41.05
C ALA A 183 -4.92 9.82 42.27
N SER A 184 -6.13 10.37 42.20
CA SER A 184 -7.18 10.26 43.22
C SER A 184 -8.06 9.01 43.05
N GLY A 185 -7.84 8.21 42.01
CA GLY A 185 -8.64 7.02 41.66
C GLY A 185 -9.93 7.33 40.90
N GLU A 186 -10.16 8.58 40.51
CA GLU A 186 -11.34 8.99 39.73
C GLU A 186 -11.10 8.69 38.25
N MET A 187 -12.13 8.16 37.58
CA MET A 187 -12.07 7.87 36.15
C MET A 187 -12.32 9.14 35.34
N VAL A 188 -11.31 9.59 34.60
CA VAL A 188 -11.41 10.76 33.72
C VAL A 188 -11.59 10.28 32.27
N PRO A 189 -12.63 10.75 31.55
CA PRO A 189 -12.87 10.32 30.18
C PRO A 189 -11.85 10.95 29.21
N PHE A 190 -11.52 10.22 28.14
CA PHE A 190 -10.65 10.70 27.06
C PHE A 190 -11.16 12.00 26.43
N SER A 191 -12.48 12.20 26.35
CA SER A 191 -13.09 13.45 25.87
C SER A 191 -12.59 14.71 26.58
N SER A 192 -12.10 14.60 27.82
CA SER A 192 -11.61 15.75 28.59
C SER A 192 -10.24 16.25 28.13
N PHE A 193 -9.45 15.40 27.49
CA PHE A 193 -8.05 15.68 27.15
C PHE A 193 -7.64 15.22 25.75
N THR A 194 -8.56 14.68 24.94
CA THR A 194 -8.28 14.18 23.58
C THR A 194 -9.27 14.76 22.58
N GLN A 195 -8.76 15.20 21.44
CA GLN A 195 -9.54 15.56 20.26
C GLN A 195 -9.26 14.57 19.13
N ILE A 196 -10.25 14.33 18.27
CA ILE A 196 -10.12 13.46 17.10
C ILE A 196 -10.09 14.33 15.87
N ASP A 197 -9.01 14.24 15.10
CA ASP A 197 -8.83 14.95 13.85
C ASP A 197 -8.76 13.94 12.70
N GLU A 198 -9.48 14.18 11.61
CA GLU A 198 -9.38 13.38 10.38
C GLU A 198 -8.19 13.86 9.56
N GLN A 199 -7.34 12.91 9.14
CA GLN A 199 -6.20 13.20 8.27
C GLN A 199 -6.05 12.12 7.21
N LEU A 200 -5.32 12.46 6.15
CA LEU A 200 -4.93 11.52 5.12
C LEU A 200 -3.48 11.08 5.37
N GLY A 201 -3.23 9.78 5.25
CA GLY A 201 -1.92 9.20 5.45
C GLY A 201 -1.62 8.05 4.50
N MET A 202 -0.46 7.43 4.70
CA MET A 202 -0.05 6.22 3.98
C MET A 202 -0.50 4.99 4.75
N ASP A 203 -1.01 3.97 4.05
CA ASP A 203 -1.23 2.63 4.64
C ASP A 203 0.10 1.87 4.80
N GLN A 204 1.01 2.03 3.83
CA GLN A 204 2.31 1.38 3.81
C GLN A 204 3.41 2.36 3.41
N ILE A 205 4.50 2.39 4.19
CA ILE A 205 5.68 3.21 3.89
C ILE A 205 6.74 2.32 3.26
N ASN A 206 6.89 2.42 1.94
CA ASN A 206 7.90 1.68 1.19
C ASN A 206 9.19 2.48 1.05
N ARG A 207 10.32 1.78 1.21
CA ARG A 207 11.67 2.36 1.03
C ARG A 207 12.50 1.52 0.08
N TYR A 208 13.23 2.19 -0.79
CA TYR A 208 14.20 1.58 -1.69
C TYR A 208 15.49 2.40 -1.67
N ASN A 209 16.64 1.74 -1.48
CA ASN A 209 17.93 2.40 -1.27
C ASN A 209 17.91 3.51 -0.19
N MET A 210 17.17 3.29 0.91
CA MET A 210 16.96 4.26 2.00
C MET A 210 16.12 5.50 1.65
N TYR A 211 15.57 5.60 0.44
CA TYR A 211 14.64 6.66 0.04
C TYR A 211 13.20 6.18 0.09
N SER A 212 12.27 7.08 0.39
CA SER A 212 10.84 6.83 0.22
C SER A 212 10.56 6.56 -1.26
N THR A 213 9.76 5.53 -1.55
CA THR A 213 9.53 5.13 -2.95
C THR A 213 8.08 4.76 -3.24
N ALA A 214 7.69 4.95 -4.49
CA ALA A 214 6.49 4.37 -5.06
C ALA A 214 6.87 3.32 -6.11
N SER A 215 6.30 2.11 -5.98
CA SER A 215 6.45 1.05 -6.96
C SER A 215 5.47 1.28 -8.11
N VAL A 216 5.97 1.46 -9.32
CA VAL A 216 5.17 1.67 -10.54
C VAL A 216 5.42 0.51 -11.49
N THR A 217 4.36 -0.12 -11.96
CA THR A 217 4.40 -1.28 -12.87
C THR A 217 4.05 -0.82 -14.27
N CYS A 218 4.95 -1.05 -15.22
CA CYS A 218 4.80 -0.67 -16.62
C CYS A 218 4.77 -1.92 -17.50
N ASN A 219 3.70 -2.10 -18.27
CA ASN A 219 3.60 -3.21 -19.23
C ASN A 219 3.96 -2.71 -20.64
N ALA A 220 4.78 -3.47 -21.37
CA ALA A 220 5.11 -3.17 -22.75
C ALA A 220 3.90 -3.42 -23.66
N ALA A 221 3.69 -2.54 -24.64
CA ALA A 221 2.66 -2.71 -25.66
C ALA A 221 2.95 -3.94 -26.54
N PRO A 222 1.90 -4.64 -27.03
CA PRO A 222 2.09 -5.72 -28.00
C PRO A 222 2.89 -5.22 -29.22
N GLY A 223 3.95 -5.94 -29.57
CA GLY A 223 4.84 -5.58 -30.68
C GLY A 223 5.99 -4.63 -30.30
N SER A 224 6.04 -4.13 -29.06
CA SER A 224 7.19 -3.37 -28.54
C SER A 224 8.13 -4.27 -27.74
N SER A 225 9.42 -3.99 -27.84
CA SER A 225 10.43 -4.61 -27.00
C SER A 225 10.43 -4.00 -25.60
N SER A 226 10.98 -4.74 -24.63
CA SER A 226 11.20 -4.23 -23.28
C SER A 226 12.14 -3.03 -23.24
N GLY A 227 13.19 -3.00 -24.09
CA GLY A 227 14.11 -1.88 -24.19
C GLY A 227 13.42 -0.61 -24.69
N GLU A 228 12.49 -0.74 -25.65
CA GLU A 228 11.67 0.38 -26.10
C GLU A 228 10.71 0.87 -25.01
N ALA A 229 10.07 -0.06 -24.28
CA ALA A 229 9.20 0.28 -23.17
C ALA A 229 9.97 0.99 -22.03
N ILE A 230 11.17 0.52 -21.68
CA ILE A 230 12.06 1.20 -20.72
C ILE A 230 12.36 2.62 -21.20
N LYS A 231 12.83 2.78 -22.45
CA LYS A 231 13.18 4.10 -23.00
C LYS A 231 11.99 5.07 -23.00
N GLN A 232 10.78 4.57 -23.29
CA GLN A 232 9.58 5.41 -23.25
C GLN A 232 9.13 5.74 -21.83
N ALA A 233 9.26 4.81 -20.87
CA ALA A 233 9.04 5.10 -19.46
C ALA A 233 10.04 6.15 -18.92
N GLU A 234 11.31 6.09 -19.33
CA GLU A 234 12.31 7.11 -19.00
C GLU A 234 11.92 8.48 -19.56
N ASN A 235 11.45 8.52 -20.81
CA ASN A 235 10.98 9.75 -21.43
C ASN A 235 9.73 10.30 -20.73
N LEU A 236 8.78 9.45 -20.36
CA LEU A 236 7.59 9.83 -19.59
C LEU A 236 7.99 10.50 -18.27
N ILE A 237 8.88 9.88 -17.51
CA ILE A 237 9.37 10.43 -16.24
C ILE A 237 10.10 11.75 -16.46
N LYS A 238 10.95 11.82 -17.49
CA LYS A 238 11.72 13.03 -17.78
C LYS A 238 10.80 14.19 -18.18
N THR A 239 9.84 13.95 -19.06
CA THR A 239 8.91 14.99 -19.53
C THR A 239 7.96 15.43 -18.42
N GLN A 240 7.39 14.48 -17.68
CA GLN A 240 6.35 14.80 -16.71
C GLN A 240 6.92 15.21 -15.35
N LEU A 241 7.95 14.53 -14.84
CA LEU A 241 8.43 14.69 -13.47
C LEU A 241 9.64 15.62 -13.31
N MET A 242 10.52 15.71 -14.32
CA MET A 242 11.67 16.65 -14.26
C MET A 242 11.30 18.07 -14.69
N ASP A 243 10.13 18.25 -15.32
CA ASP A 243 9.55 19.53 -15.71
C ASP A 243 8.42 20.01 -14.77
N PHE A 244 8.23 19.37 -13.60
CA PHE A 244 7.38 19.89 -12.49
C PHE A 244 7.81 21.28 -11.98
N ARG A 245 8.82 21.90 -12.59
CA ARG A 245 9.27 23.28 -12.39
C ARG A 245 8.22 24.32 -12.76
N CYS A 246 7.17 23.96 -13.53
CA CYS A 246 6.33 24.95 -14.20
C CYS A 246 4.81 24.82 -13.94
N LEU A 247 4.38 24.23 -12.81
CA LEU A 247 2.99 24.41 -12.36
C LEU A 247 2.84 25.79 -11.68
N PRO A 248 1.86 26.63 -12.08
CA PRO A 248 1.67 27.95 -11.49
C PRO A 248 1.24 27.79 -10.02
N GLY A 249 2.20 27.96 -9.11
CA GLY A 249 2.01 27.83 -7.65
C GLY A 249 3.24 27.32 -6.89
N ASN A 250 4.13 26.57 -7.55
CA ASN A 250 5.35 26.05 -6.93
C ASN A 250 6.60 26.80 -7.41
N ALA A 251 6.71 28.07 -7.02
CA ALA A 251 7.96 28.81 -7.18
C ALA A 251 9.04 28.25 -6.23
N GLY A 252 9.96 27.43 -6.77
CA GLY A 252 11.30 27.29 -6.19
C GLY A 252 11.72 25.96 -5.56
N ARG A 253 11.08 24.81 -5.84
CA ARG A 253 11.62 23.50 -5.42
C ARG A 253 12.10 22.69 -6.63
N ASN A 254 13.41 22.42 -6.69
CA ASN A 254 13.96 21.45 -7.63
C ASN A 254 13.49 20.05 -7.20
N HIS A 255 12.62 19.41 -7.99
CA HIS A 255 12.15 18.04 -7.76
C HIS A 255 13.07 17.07 -8.52
N HIS A 256 13.86 16.26 -7.79
CA HIS A 256 14.71 15.22 -8.39
C HIS A 256 14.17 13.85 -8.01
N TYR A 257 13.26 13.33 -8.83
CA TYR A 257 12.89 11.92 -8.79
C TYR A 257 13.90 11.11 -9.60
N ARG A 258 14.41 10.01 -9.03
CA ARG A 258 15.20 9.02 -9.76
C ARG A 258 14.40 7.74 -9.93
N SER A 259 14.48 7.18 -11.13
CA SER A 259 13.89 5.89 -11.45
C SER A 259 14.97 4.82 -11.48
N LEU A 260 14.68 3.66 -10.90
CA LEU A 260 15.48 2.45 -11.06
C LEU A 260 14.58 1.33 -11.60
N TYR A 261 15.01 0.72 -12.71
CA TYR A 261 14.30 -0.37 -13.37
C TYR A 261 14.71 -1.72 -12.79
N HIS A 262 13.72 -2.52 -12.43
CA HIS A 262 13.84 -3.95 -12.20
C HIS A 262 12.79 -4.63 -13.08
N GLY A 263 13.22 -5.29 -14.15
CA GLY A 263 12.30 -5.91 -15.09
C GLY A 263 12.83 -7.24 -15.58
N VAL A 264 11.95 -8.24 -15.60
CA VAL A 264 12.19 -9.55 -16.19
C VAL A 264 11.58 -9.56 -17.57
N VAL A 265 12.45 -9.61 -18.56
CA VAL A 265 12.10 -9.83 -19.96
C VAL A 265 12.52 -11.25 -20.23
N SER A 266 11.54 -12.15 -20.42
CA SER A 266 11.75 -13.49 -20.97
C SER A 266 13.11 -14.14 -20.63
N GLY A 267 13.37 -14.36 -19.34
CA GLY A 267 14.47 -15.22 -18.88
C GLY A 267 15.86 -14.59 -18.68
N LEU A 268 16.01 -13.26 -18.68
CA LEU A 268 17.31 -12.64 -18.32
C LEU A 268 17.15 -11.50 -17.29
N PRO A 269 17.93 -11.48 -16.20
CA PRO A 269 18.00 -10.33 -15.30
C PRO A 269 18.77 -9.20 -15.99
N CYS A 270 18.07 -8.13 -16.36
CA CYS A 270 18.70 -6.91 -16.86
C CYS A 270 18.88 -5.92 -15.71
N THR A 271 20.06 -5.93 -15.07
CA THR A 271 20.53 -4.80 -14.25
C THR A 271 21.09 -3.74 -15.19
N CYS A 272 20.38 -2.61 -15.36
CA CYS A 272 20.90 -1.49 -16.12
C CYS A 272 21.32 -0.32 -15.22
N ARG A 273 22.45 0.26 -15.58
CA ARG A 273 23.28 1.18 -14.80
C ARG A 273 22.71 2.60 -14.84
N THR A 274 22.81 3.25 -13.68
CA THR A 274 22.63 4.68 -13.38
C THR A 274 22.86 5.65 -14.54
N VAL A 275 21.90 6.54 -14.78
CA VAL A 275 22.13 7.91 -15.30
C VAL A 275 21.54 8.89 -14.31
#